data_AF-A0A8I0E3X7-F1
#
_entry.id   AF-A0A8I0E3X7-F1
#
_cell.length_a   1.000
_cell.length_b   1.000
_cell.length_c   1.000
_cell.angle_alpha   90.00
_cell.angle_beta   90.00
_cell.angle_gamma   90.00
#
_symmetry.space_group_name_H-M   'P 1'
#
loop_
_entity.id
_entity.type
_entity.pdbx_description
1 polymer ?
#
loop_
_entity_poly.entity_id
_entity_poly.type
_entity_poly.pdbx_seq_one_letter_code
_entity_poly.pdbx_strand_id
1 'polypeptide(L)'
;MPLVFALVLLFAVTPGVYAGIMAVDGSAGTWTGTCVLTWRAEDLERVTRLDLRLPLLVSRQGWGWQLTAGAPSISATPNPAWQKHESGSVTMQWHHQRPQVQVEVRIPVRLTRQVMPLNATAAYPLESIAADARPFLAATPWVDPAAVRAQVQSVVAGAASAVQAVVDVAALVRGQWGFRPAQVVEDSTSVLRQGSGDISGLVHAWLAALRAAGLPARAVVGVDAGQDMVVEGGGAALRIPGFSGLSAWVEVWLPDMGWVSVDVRGLVGWLPPGRVPLVVDVDVPSALAQAAVRWRHVAGVRVTPRFAWQAELTGQVPKTRLTLRAESPGPQLLLPAPVAKKRPWRPRKEYSHPARAQCPQAFPLTVPARYGPGRALHPEAMEATPRIFLRPRQVLTDRFHALAQPVSLDANASLGFVELAMWRHSGRGQMWMEIFTDTANGTSAAGSPGERILTSRPVAARDIPTQPAWVRFAWPHNATLPAGRYWIVPQFSGALQAFWLVDPVPLGQELGLSSMLSPGSVTPFAARGWMRLCP
;
A
#
# COMPACT_ATOMS: atom_id res chain seq x y z
N MET A 1 58.44 -7.98 14.39
CA MET A 1 57.68 -7.94 15.66
C MET A 1 57.85 -6.55 16.26
N PRO A 2 56.82 -5.94 16.86
CA PRO A 2 55.59 -5.56 16.16
C PRO A 2 55.20 -4.08 16.38
N LEU A 3 54.58 -3.46 15.39
CA LEU A 3 53.72 -2.29 15.61
C LEU A 3 52.61 -2.25 14.54
N VAL A 4 51.67 -3.18 14.70
CA VAL A 4 50.41 -3.33 13.97
C VAL A 4 49.34 -3.55 15.04
N PHE A 5 48.10 -3.13 14.77
CA PHE A 5 46.93 -3.00 15.68
C PHE A 5 46.81 -1.67 16.43
N ALA A 6 46.03 -0.74 15.86
CA ALA A 6 44.95 0.00 16.53
C ALA A 6 44.27 1.02 15.57
N LEU A 7 43.72 0.56 14.43
CA LEU A 7 42.86 1.41 13.59
C LEU A 7 41.66 0.61 13.05
N VAL A 8 40.82 0.15 13.97
CA VAL A 8 39.59 -0.62 13.67
C VAL A 8 38.45 -0.05 14.51
N LEU A 9 37.29 0.13 13.87
CA LEU A 9 35.98 0.45 14.47
C LEU A 9 35.86 1.77 15.23
N LEU A 10 35.77 2.87 14.47
CA LEU A 10 35.02 4.06 14.89
C LEU A 10 34.16 4.62 13.74
N PHE A 11 33.38 3.73 13.11
CA PHE A 11 32.25 4.15 12.28
C PHE A 11 31.14 4.69 13.19
N ALA A 12 31.23 5.97 13.52
CA ALA A 12 30.07 6.73 13.96
C ALA A 12 29.04 6.70 12.82
N VAL A 13 27.97 5.92 13.00
CA VAL A 13 26.92 5.74 11.99
C VAL A 13 26.19 7.06 11.80
N THR A 14 26.59 7.80 10.77
CA THR A 14 25.93 9.07 10.43
C THR A 14 24.58 8.81 9.76
N PRO A 15 23.59 9.69 9.95
CA PRO A 15 22.23 9.52 9.40
C PRO A 15 22.11 9.31 7.88
N GLY A 16 23.15 9.62 7.10
CA GLY A 16 23.12 9.53 5.63
C GLY A 16 23.26 8.11 5.06
N VAL A 17 23.59 7.11 5.89
CA VAL A 17 23.98 5.75 5.45
C VAL A 17 22.84 4.95 4.80
N TYR A 18 21.58 5.34 4.99
CA TYR A 18 20.42 4.61 4.44
C TYR A 18 20.01 5.04 3.02
N ALA A 19 20.71 5.98 2.38
CA ALA A 19 20.47 6.31 0.98
C ALA A 19 21.18 5.30 0.07
N GLY A 20 20.47 4.28 -0.42
CA GLY A 20 21.07 3.30 -1.32
C GLY A 20 20.22 2.08 -1.68
N ILE A 21 20.83 1.26 -2.53
CA ILE A 21 20.42 -0.10 -2.83
C ILE A 21 21.12 -0.99 -1.80
N MET A 22 20.34 -1.70 -0.97
CA MET A 22 20.89 -2.60 0.05
C MET A 22 20.44 -4.03 -0.19
N ALA A 23 21.40 -4.95 -0.17
CA ALA A 23 21.12 -6.36 -0.25
C ALA A 23 20.50 -6.84 1.07
N VAL A 24 19.52 -7.73 0.96
CA VAL A 24 18.75 -8.21 2.09
C VAL A 24 18.91 -9.71 2.22
N ASP A 25 19.32 -10.15 3.40
CA ASP A 25 19.36 -11.55 3.80
C ASP A 25 18.20 -11.86 4.76
N GLY A 26 17.81 -13.13 4.90
CA GLY A 26 16.70 -13.48 5.78
C GLY A 26 16.25 -14.93 5.68
N SER A 27 15.44 -15.33 6.66
CA SER A 27 14.88 -16.68 6.70
C SER A 27 13.82 -16.90 5.62
N ALA A 28 13.85 -18.09 4.99
CA ALA A 28 12.74 -18.57 4.19
C ALA A 28 11.49 -18.69 5.07
N GLY A 29 10.35 -18.21 4.58
CA GLY A 29 9.09 -18.20 5.30
C GLY A 29 8.02 -19.00 4.56
N THR A 30 7.32 -19.88 5.28
CA THR A 30 6.08 -20.48 4.78
C THR A 30 4.91 -19.90 5.54
N TRP A 31 3.99 -19.26 4.82
CA TRP A 31 2.66 -18.95 5.32
C TRP A 31 1.71 -20.09 4.98
N THR A 32 0.92 -20.52 5.97
CA THR A 32 -0.16 -21.50 5.78
C THR A 32 -1.42 -20.97 6.45
N GLY A 33 -2.54 -21.02 5.73
CA GLY A 33 -3.80 -20.50 6.22
C GLY A 33 -4.93 -20.66 5.22
N THR A 34 -5.93 -19.80 5.32
CA THR A 34 -7.06 -19.72 4.40
C THR A 34 -7.19 -18.30 3.86
N CYS A 35 -7.25 -18.15 2.55
CA CYS A 35 -7.70 -16.92 1.92
C CYS A 35 -9.23 -16.90 1.91
N VAL A 36 -9.82 -15.87 2.48
CA VAL A 36 -11.27 -15.66 2.53
C VAL A 36 -11.61 -14.47 1.64
N LEU A 37 -12.43 -14.69 0.63
CA LEU A 37 -12.97 -13.65 -0.24
C LEU A 37 -14.46 -13.51 0.07
N THR A 38 -14.85 -12.35 0.59
CA THR A 38 -16.25 -12.04 0.94
C THR A 38 -16.76 -10.97 -0.02
N TRP A 39 -17.86 -11.25 -0.70
CA TRP A 39 -18.53 -10.34 -1.61
C TRP A 39 -19.97 -10.10 -1.16
N ARG A 40 -20.45 -8.86 -1.29
CA ARG A 40 -21.81 -8.46 -0.94
C ARG A 40 -22.38 -7.49 -1.98
N ALA A 41 -23.68 -7.62 -2.20
CA ALA A 41 -24.52 -6.67 -2.93
C ALA A 41 -25.80 -6.37 -2.14
N GLU A 42 -26.18 -5.10 -2.11
CA GLU A 42 -27.40 -4.56 -1.50
C GLU A 42 -28.13 -3.67 -2.51
N ASP A 43 -29.41 -3.36 -2.25
CA ASP A 43 -30.30 -2.54 -3.11
C ASP A 43 -30.60 -3.21 -4.47
N LEU A 44 -30.84 -4.53 -4.44
CA LEU A 44 -31.04 -5.37 -5.63
C LEU A 44 -32.53 -5.50 -6.05
N GLU A 45 -33.49 -4.81 -5.40
CA GLU A 45 -34.93 -5.02 -5.61
C GLU A 45 -35.42 -4.62 -7.01
N ARG A 46 -34.59 -3.94 -7.79
CA ARG A 46 -34.88 -3.52 -9.18
C ARG A 46 -33.92 -4.15 -10.19
N VAL A 47 -33.09 -5.08 -9.73
CA VAL A 47 -32.19 -5.90 -10.56
C VAL A 47 -32.94 -7.15 -11.02
N THR A 48 -32.96 -7.39 -12.32
CA THR A 48 -33.62 -8.55 -12.95
C THR A 48 -32.68 -9.74 -13.12
N ARG A 49 -31.39 -9.45 -13.30
CA ARG A 49 -30.30 -10.41 -13.43
C ARG A 49 -29.02 -9.82 -12.83
N LEU A 50 -28.32 -10.62 -12.04
CA LEU A 50 -27.02 -10.30 -11.45
C LEU A 50 -26.04 -11.40 -11.84
N ASP A 51 -24.95 -11.06 -12.52
CA ASP A 51 -23.85 -11.96 -12.87
C ASP A 51 -22.60 -11.51 -12.10
N LEU A 52 -22.07 -12.39 -11.24
CA LEU A 52 -20.84 -12.16 -10.49
C LEU A 52 -19.74 -13.09 -11.00
N ARG A 53 -18.57 -12.54 -11.32
CA ARG A 53 -17.34 -13.32 -11.47
C ARG A 53 -16.44 -13.07 -10.26
N LEU A 54 -15.87 -14.14 -9.69
CA LEU A 54 -14.82 -14.04 -8.67
C LEU A 54 -13.59 -14.85 -9.10
N PRO A 55 -12.36 -14.31 -8.93
CA PRO A 55 -11.14 -15.07 -9.16
C PRO A 55 -10.98 -16.14 -8.08
N LEU A 56 -10.51 -17.31 -8.50
CA LEU A 56 -10.09 -18.40 -7.61
C LEU A 56 -8.56 -18.48 -7.63
N LEU A 57 -7.97 -18.71 -6.46
CA LEU A 57 -6.53 -18.95 -6.38
C LEU A 57 -6.17 -20.23 -7.13
N VAL A 58 -5.17 -20.13 -8.00
CA VAL A 58 -4.53 -21.26 -8.67
C VAL A 58 -3.11 -21.39 -8.15
N SER A 59 -2.64 -22.63 -7.99
CA SER A 59 -1.24 -22.90 -7.67
C SER A 59 -0.32 -22.32 -8.75
N ARG A 60 0.78 -21.70 -8.33
CA ARG A 60 1.73 -20.99 -9.21
C ARG A 60 3.07 -20.82 -8.51
N GLN A 61 4.12 -20.52 -9.28
CA GLN A 61 5.47 -20.29 -8.78
C GLN A 61 6.12 -19.12 -9.50
N GLY A 62 7.13 -18.55 -8.87
CA GLY A 62 8.01 -17.53 -9.44
C GLY A 62 9.37 -17.60 -8.75
N TRP A 63 10.25 -16.62 -9.02
CA TRP A 63 11.58 -16.62 -8.42
C TRP A 63 11.52 -16.56 -6.89
N GLY A 64 12.11 -17.56 -6.23
CA GLY A 64 12.10 -17.66 -4.77
C GLY A 64 10.72 -17.85 -4.13
N TRP A 65 9.67 -18.26 -4.85
CA TRP A 65 8.38 -18.54 -4.20
C TRP A 65 7.49 -19.57 -4.92
N GLN A 66 6.71 -20.30 -4.11
CA GLN A 66 5.76 -21.30 -4.55
C GLN A 66 4.44 -21.17 -3.77
N LEU A 67 3.33 -21.01 -4.50
CA LEU A 67 1.97 -20.99 -4.00
C LEU A 67 1.28 -22.32 -4.33
N THR A 68 0.76 -22.98 -3.31
CA THR A 68 -0.19 -24.11 -3.43
C THR A 68 -1.56 -23.65 -2.93
N ALA A 69 -2.57 -23.75 -3.79
CA ALA A 69 -3.97 -23.52 -3.44
C ALA A 69 -4.70 -24.86 -3.31
N GLY A 70 -5.46 -25.04 -2.23
CA GLY A 70 -6.38 -26.15 -2.03
C GLY A 70 -7.72 -25.93 -2.72
N ALA A 71 -8.60 -26.94 -2.68
CA ALA A 71 -9.96 -26.83 -3.21
C ALA A 71 -10.74 -25.71 -2.50
N PRO A 72 -11.41 -24.80 -3.24
CA PRO A 72 -12.19 -23.72 -2.64
C PRO A 72 -13.51 -24.25 -2.07
N SER A 73 -13.83 -23.87 -0.84
CA SER A 73 -15.21 -23.94 -0.32
C SER A 73 -15.93 -22.65 -0.69
N ILE A 74 -17.15 -22.76 -1.19
CA ILE A 74 -17.92 -21.65 -1.75
C ILE A 74 -19.34 -21.69 -1.17
N SER A 75 -19.78 -20.58 -0.57
CA SER A 75 -21.15 -20.41 -0.09
C SER A 75 -21.75 -19.11 -0.61
N ALA A 76 -23.07 -19.10 -0.82
CA ALA A 76 -23.81 -17.98 -1.36
C ALA A 76 -25.21 -17.91 -0.74
N THR A 77 -25.62 -16.71 -0.32
CA THR A 77 -26.90 -16.46 0.34
C THR A 77 -27.60 -15.26 -0.32
N PRO A 78 -28.74 -15.46 -1.00
CA PRO A 78 -29.35 -16.75 -1.37
C PRO A 78 -28.49 -17.53 -2.36
N ASN A 79 -28.76 -18.84 -2.51
CA ASN A 79 -28.14 -19.66 -3.54
C ASN A 79 -28.32 -19.04 -4.95
N PRO A 80 -27.29 -19.10 -5.82
CA PRO A 80 -27.43 -18.67 -7.20
C PRO A 80 -28.38 -19.59 -7.99
N ALA A 81 -29.03 -19.04 -9.00
CA ALA A 81 -29.82 -19.81 -9.97
C ALA A 81 -28.92 -20.66 -10.88
N TRP A 82 -27.69 -20.20 -11.12
CA TRP A 82 -26.69 -20.90 -11.91
C TRP A 82 -25.27 -20.58 -11.43
N GLN A 83 -24.38 -21.57 -11.48
CA GLN A 83 -22.97 -21.44 -11.11
C GLN A 83 -22.09 -22.26 -12.05
N LYS A 84 -20.96 -21.71 -12.49
CA LYS A 84 -19.95 -22.38 -13.30
C LYS A 84 -18.56 -22.18 -12.71
N HIS A 85 -17.81 -23.27 -12.65
CA HIS A 85 -16.40 -23.27 -12.29
C HIS A 85 -15.55 -23.31 -13.57
N GLU A 86 -14.53 -22.46 -13.62
CA GLU A 86 -13.52 -22.42 -14.67
C GLU A 86 -12.14 -22.40 -14.00
N SER A 87 -11.08 -22.72 -14.76
CA SER A 87 -9.71 -22.66 -14.23
C SER A 87 -9.38 -21.24 -13.76
N GLY A 88 -9.31 -21.04 -12.44
CA GLY A 88 -9.03 -19.75 -11.81
C GLY A 88 -10.19 -18.77 -11.68
N SER A 89 -11.45 -19.15 -11.96
CA SER A 89 -12.60 -18.32 -11.60
C SER A 89 -13.90 -19.10 -11.37
N VAL A 90 -14.80 -18.52 -10.56
CA VAL A 90 -16.19 -18.96 -10.45
C VAL A 90 -17.08 -17.85 -10.98
N THR A 91 -18.09 -18.22 -11.78
CA THR A 91 -19.16 -17.31 -12.20
C THR A 91 -20.47 -17.78 -11.58
N MET A 92 -21.22 -16.85 -11.00
CA MET A 92 -22.53 -17.08 -10.37
C MET A 92 -23.56 -16.14 -10.96
N GLN A 93 -24.81 -16.59 -10.99
CA GLN A 93 -25.93 -15.83 -11.53
C GLN A 93 -27.14 -15.92 -10.61
N TRP A 94 -27.79 -14.78 -10.37
CA TRP A 94 -29.09 -14.70 -9.72
C TRP A 94 -30.12 -14.10 -10.67
N HIS A 95 -31.34 -14.61 -10.55
CA HIS A 95 -32.53 -14.08 -11.19
C HIS A 95 -33.51 -13.58 -10.12
N HIS A 96 -34.44 -12.75 -10.56
CA HIS A 96 -35.47 -12.11 -9.75
C HIS A 96 -34.94 -11.07 -8.75
N GLN A 97 -35.87 -10.21 -8.32
CA GLN A 97 -35.61 -9.14 -7.38
C GLN A 97 -35.31 -9.73 -6.00
N ARG A 98 -34.09 -9.49 -5.50
CA ARG A 98 -33.65 -9.82 -4.14
C ARG A 98 -33.31 -8.52 -3.42
N PRO A 99 -33.38 -8.42 -2.09
CA PRO A 99 -32.87 -7.23 -1.39
C PRO A 99 -31.34 -7.22 -1.34
N GLN A 100 -30.72 -8.40 -1.15
CA GLN A 100 -29.28 -8.56 -0.98
C GLN A 100 -28.78 -9.92 -1.47
N VAL A 101 -27.47 -10.00 -1.75
CA VAL A 101 -26.71 -11.23 -2.02
C VAL A 101 -25.38 -11.15 -1.26
N GLN A 102 -24.99 -12.22 -0.57
CA GLN A 102 -23.64 -12.40 -0.02
C GLN A 102 -23.01 -13.68 -0.59
N VAL A 103 -21.72 -13.63 -0.92
CA VAL A 103 -20.91 -14.79 -1.32
C VAL A 103 -19.66 -14.83 -0.46
N GLU A 104 -19.26 -16.02 -0.02
CA GLU A 104 -17.99 -16.26 0.66
C GLU A 104 -17.25 -17.41 -0.04
N VAL A 105 -15.98 -17.17 -0.37
CA VAL A 105 -15.06 -18.17 -0.93
C VAL A 105 -13.91 -18.34 0.05
N ARG A 106 -13.71 -19.57 0.55
CA ARG A 106 -12.64 -19.94 1.48
C ARG A 106 -11.69 -20.90 0.77
N ILE A 107 -10.43 -20.50 0.60
CA ILE A 107 -9.43 -21.29 -0.11
C ILE A 107 -8.26 -21.60 0.84
N PRO A 108 -7.99 -22.88 1.17
CA PRO A 108 -6.78 -23.27 1.89
C PRO A 108 -5.54 -22.91 1.05
N VAL A 109 -4.53 -22.34 1.67
CA VAL A 109 -3.34 -21.83 0.97
C VAL A 109 -2.08 -22.16 1.75
N ARG A 110 -1.05 -22.58 1.02
CA ARG A 110 0.35 -22.61 1.46
C ARG A 110 1.20 -21.80 0.51
N LEU A 111 1.85 -20.75 1.01
CA LEU A 111 2.80 -19.92 0.27
C LEU A 111 4.17 -20.01 0.92
N THR A 112 5.11 -20.67 0.25
CA THR A 112 6.52 -20.71 0.66
C THR A 112 7.30 -19.66 -0.13
N ARG A 113 8.11 -18.86 0.57
CA ARG A 113 9.04 -17.88 0.00
C ARG A 113 10.45 -18.11 0.54
N GLN A 114 11.44 -18.02 -0.33
CA GLN A 114 12.86 -18.15 -0.03
C GLN A 114 13.57 -16.86 -0.40
N VAL A 115 14.52 -16.43 0.42
CA VAL A 115 15.44 -15.34 0.08
C VAL A 115 16.46 -15.92 -0.89
N MET A 116 16.26 -15.68 -2.19
CA MET A 116 17.15 -16.15 -3.26
C MET A 116 17.97 -14.98 -3.82
N PRO A 117 19.24 -15.21 -4.19
CA PRO A 117 20.02 -14.21 -4.92
C PRO A 117 19.31 -13.72 -6.20
N LEU A 118 19.45 -12.43 -6.48
CA LEU A 118 19.23 -11.75 -7.75
C LEU A 118 20.52 -11.78 -8.58
N ASN A 119 21.01 -12.98 -8.91
CA ASN A 119 22.26 -13.18 -9.65
C ASN A 119 22.04 -13.52 -11.13
N ALA A 120 21.14 -12.79 -11.82
CA ALA A 120 20.92 -13.00 -13.25
C ALA A 120 22.21 -12.83 -14.05
N THR A 121 22.43 -13.79 -14.94
CA THR A 121 23.45 -13.81 -15.98
C THR A 121 22.92 -13.29 -17.32
N ALA A 122 21.59 -13.21 -17.49
CA ALA A 122 20.96 -12.65 -18.68
C ALA A 122 21.46 -11.22 -18.96
N ALA A 123 22.06 -11.04 -20.14
CA ALA A 123 22.55 -9.76 -20.63
C ALA A 123 21.41 -8.74 -20.80
N TYR A 124 21.78 -7.45 -20.83
CA TYR A 124 20.88 -6.35 -21.18
C TYR A 124 21.46 -5.54 -22.35
N PRO A 125 20.64 -5.14 -23.35
CA PRO A 125 19.23 -5.45 -23.56
C PRO A 125 18.92 -6.95 -23.73
N LEU A 126 17.67 -7.35 -23.48
CA LEU A 126 17.25 -8.75 -23.62
C LEU A 126 17.30 -9.20 -25.10
N GLU A 127 18.13 -10.20 -25.40
CA GLU A 127 18.24 -10.79 -26.75
C GLU A 127 16.97 -11.54 -27.18
N SER A 128 16.34 -12.22 -26.23
CA SER A 128 15.12 -13.00 -26.46
C SER A 128 14.14 -12.90 -25.28
N ILE A 129 12.86 -13.03 -25.60
CA ILE A 129 11.74 -12.92 -24.66
C ILE A 129 10.76 -14.05 -24.96
N ALA A 130 10.42 -14.83 -23.94
CA ALA A 130 9.50 -15.96 -24.07
C ALA A 130 8.13 -15.53 -24.62
N ALA A 131 7.47 -16.41 -25.36
CA ALA A 131 6.25 -16.09 -26.09
C ALA A 131 5.09 -15.69 -25.16
N ASP A 132 5.02 -16.28 -23.96
CA ASP A 132 4.05 -15.96 -22.90
C ASP A 132 4.41 -14.67 -22.14
N ALA A 133 5.69 -14.30 -22.07
CA ALA A 133 6.16 -13.06 -21.49
C ALA A 133 5.96 -11.85 -22.42
N ARG A 134 6.09 -12.03 -23.74
CA ARG A 134 6.05 -10.95 -24.75
C ARG A 134 4.83 -10.01 -24.69
N PRO A 135 3.58 -10.47 -24.44
CA PRO A 135 2.43 -9.57 -24.29
C PRO A 135 2.59 -8.53 -23.17
N PHE A 136 3.38 -8.83 -22.14
CA PHE A 136 3.64 -7.96 -21.00
C PHE A 136 4.65 -6.83 -21.27
N LEU A 137 5.04 -6.62 -22.55
CA LEU A 137 5.69 -5.40 -23.04
C LEU A 137 4.69 -4.32 -23.51
N ALA A 138 3.44 -4.70 -23.80
CA ALA A 138 2.50 -3.81 -24.46
C ALA A 138 2.10 -2.60 -23.59
N ALA A 139 1.83 -1.48 -24.25
CA ALA A 139 1.12 -0.36 -23.62
C ALA A 139 -0.34 -0.74 -23.39
N THR A 140 -0.98 -0.11 -22.40
CA THR A 140 -2.42 -0.21 -22.13
C THR A 140 -2.99 1.20 -21.89
N PRO A 141 -4.32 1.38 -21.80
CA PRO A 141 -4.90 2.68 -21.45
C PRO A 141 -4.44 3.24 -20.09
N TRP A 142 -3.85 2.40 -19.23
CA TRP A 142 -3.38 2.77 -17.90
C TRP A 142 -1.85 2.80 -17.78
N VAL A 143 -1.15 2.17 -18.72
CA VAL A 143 0.30 2.00 -18.73
C VAL A 143 0.86 2.49 -20.06
N ASP A 144 1.47 3.68 -20.06
CA ASP A 144 2.17 4.26 -21.21
C ASP A 144 3.70 4.21 -21.00
N PRO A 145 4.42 3.25 -21.62
CA PRO A 145 5.88 3.19 -21.59
C PRO A 145 6.56 4.29 -22.43
N ALA A 146 5.88 4.89 -23.41
CA ALA A 146 6.47 5.92 -24.25
C ALA A 146 6.71 7.21 -23.44
N ALA A 147 5.78 7.58 -22.55
CA ALA A 147 5.88 8.74 -21.67
C ALA A 147 7.15 8.78 -20.78
N VAL A 148 7.73 7.61 -20.45
CA VAL A 148 8.92 7.50 -19.58
C VAL A 148 10.19 7.09 -20.31
N ARG A 149 10.11 6.74 -21.59
CA ARG A 149 11.20 6.07 -22.31
C ARG A 149 12.52 6.82 -22.25
N ALA A 150 12.54 8.14 -22.47
CA ALA A 150 13.77 8.92 -22.41
C ALA A 150 14.43 8.91 -21.02
N GLN A 151 13.63 8.95 -19.94
CA GLN A 151 14.13 8.93 -18.57
C GLN A 151 14.66 7.54 -18.19
N VAL A 152 13.93 6.49 -18.56
CA VAL A 152 14.31 5.10 -18.31
C VAL A 152 15.58 4.73 -19.08
N GLN A 153 15.62 5.01 -20.38
CA GLN A 153 16.78 4.72 -21.21
C GLN A 153 18.05 5.43 -20.70
N SER A 154 17.92 6.62 -20.09
CA SER A 154 19.07 7.32 -19.49
C SER A 154 19.68 6.62 -18.26
N VAL A 155 18.92 5.79 -17.53
CA VAL A 155 19.43 5.06 -16.37
C VAL A 155 19.87 3.62 -16.69
N VAL A 156 19.26 2.97 -17.70
CA VAL A 156 19.60 1.59 -18.08
C VAL A 156 20.68 1.49 -19.18
N ALA A 157 21.12 2.61 -19.77
CA ALA A 157 22.09 2.60 -20.88
C ALA A 157 23.45 1.94 -20.54
N GLY A 158 23.82 1.87 -19.26
CA GLY A 158 25.04 1.20 -18.77
C GLY A 158 24.80 -0.16 -18.10
N ALA A 159 23.57 -0.67 -18.08
CA ALA A 159 23.24 -1.91 -17.38
C ALA A 159 23.81 -3.12 -18.14
N ALA A 160 24.75 -3.84 -17.51
CA ALA A 160 25.37 -5.03 -18.09
C ALA A 160 24.46 -6.28 -18.06
N SER A 161 23.48 -6.32 -17.16
CA SER A 161 22.54 -7.44 -16.99
C SER A 161 21.11 -6.97 -16.80
N ALA A 162 20.16 -7.88 -17.06
CA ALA A 162 18.74 -7.57 -16.94
C ALA A 162 18.32 -7.29 -15.49
N VAL A 163 18.95 -7.92 -14.49
CA VAL A 163 18.75 -7.55 -13.07
C VAL A 163 19.26 -6.14 -12.77
N GLN A 164 20.42 -5.74 -13.31
CA GLN A 164 20.93 -4.39 -13.12
C GLN A 164 19.93 -3.37 -13.67
N ALA A 165 19.39 -3.59 -14.87
CA ALA A 165 18.36 -2.74 -15.45
C ALA A 165 17.06 -2.68 -14.61
N VAL A 166 16.64 -3.79 -13.98
CA VAL A 166 15.50 -3.79 -13.02
C VAL A 166 15.82 -2.92 -11.79
N VAL A 167 17.03 -3.02 -11.24
CA VAL A 167 17.47 -2.26 -10.06
C VAL A 167 17.62 -0.76 -10.38
N ASP A 168 18.13 -0.42 -11.56
CA ASP A 168 18.27 0.98 -12.01
C ASP A 168 16.89 1.62 -12.25
N VAL A 169 15.97 0.90 -12.89
CA VAL A 169 14.56 1.32 -13.01
C VAL A 169 13.91 1.44 -11.62
N ALA A 170 14.17 0.51 -10.70
CA ALA A 170 13.65 0.58 -9.34
C ALA A 170 14.15 1.84 -8.61
N ALA A 171 15.44 2.17 -8.75
CA ALA A 171 16.04 3.35 -8.12
C ALA A 171 15.43 4.64 -8.69
N LEU A 172 15.26 4.70 -10.02
CA LEU A 172 14.58 5.81 -10.72
C LEU A 172 13.15 6.00 -10.18
N VAL A 173 12.34 4.95 -10.18
CA VAL A 173 10.93 5.00 -9.74
C VAL A 173 10.84 5.44 -8.28
N ARG A 174 11.64 4.86 -7.39
CA ARG A 174 11.64 5.15 -5.94
C ARG A 174 12.16 6.55 -5.61
N GLY A 175 13.09 7.08 -6.40
CA GLY A 175 13.59 8.45 -6.27
C GLY A 175 12.64 9.52 -6.80
N GLN A 176 11.70 9.18 -7.70
CA GLN A 176 10.81 10.14 -8.34
C GLN A 176 9.36 10.12 -7.87
N TRP A 177 8.76 8.95 -7.58
CA TRP A 177 7.31 8.83 -7.43
C TRP A 177 6.90 8.34 -6.03
N GLY A 178 6.14 9.18 -5.32
CA GLY A 178 5.69 8.94 -3.96
C GLY A 178 4.36 8.19 -3.87
N PHE A 179 4.25 7.26 -2.92
CA PHE A 179 2.99 6.60 -2.60
C PHE A 179 2.03 7.54 -1.84
N ARG A 180 0.75 7.62 -2.25
CA ARG A 180 -0.30 8.41 -1.62
C ARG A 180 -1.66 7.71 -1.63
N PRO A 181 -2.11 7.13 -0.50
CA PRO A 181 -3.35 6.33 -0.45
C PRO A 181 -4.63 7.11 -0.73
N ALA A 182 -4.63 8.43 -0.51
CA ALA A 182 -5.80 9.29 -0.68
C ALA A 182 -5.94 9.88 -2.10
N GLN A 183 -4.94 9.71 -2.97
CA GLN A 183 -4.99 10.23 -4.34
C GLN A 183 -5.46 9.15 -5.31
N VAL A 184 -6.70 9.27 -5.78
CA VAL A 184 -7.27 8.41 -6.83
C VAL A 184 -6.68 8.79 -8.19
N VAL A 185 -5.42 8.43 -8.38
CA VAL A 185 -4.60 8.71 -9.56
C VAL A 185 -4.08 7.38 -10.04
N GLU A 186 -4.85 6.76 -10.95
CA GLU A 186 -4.64 5.38 -11.34
C GLU A 186 -3.79 5.23 -12.61
N ASP A 187 -3.83 6.13 -13.60
CA ASP A 187 -3.01 5.97 -14.82
C ASP A 187 -1.55 6.43 -14.65
N SER A 188 -0.63 5.77 -15.37
CA SER A 188 0.79 6.09 -15.28
C SER A 188 1.09 7.55 -15.63
N THR A 189 0.48 8.11 -16.69
CA THR A 189 0.78 9.49 -17.15
C THR A 189 0.43 10.55 -16.10
N SER A 190 -0.65 10.34 -15.35
CA SER A 190 -1.03 11.21 -14.24
C SER A 190 -0.10 11.08 -13.04
N VAL A 191 0.35 9.87 -12.69
CA VAL A 191 1.34 9.66 -11.61
C VAL A 191 2.66 10.32 -11.94
N LEU A 192 3.14 10.15 -13.17
CA LEU A 192 4.38 10.75 -13.67
C LEU A 192 4.34 12.29 -13.60
N ARG A 193 3.20 12.88 -13.96
CA ARG A 193 2.98 14.34 -13.93
C ARG A 193 2.85 14.89 -12.51
N GLN A 194 2.25 14.13 -11.60
CA GLN A 194 1.97 14.57 -10.22
C GLN A 194 3.11 14.24 -9.24
N GLY A 195 4.01 13.31 -9.62
CA GLY A 195 5.04 12.76 -8.73
C GLY A 195 4.50 11.80 -7.68
N SER A 196 3.24 11.34 -7.82
CA SER A 196 2.60 10.45 -6.84
C SER A 196 1.30 9.81 -7.33
N GLY A 197 0.92 8.70 -6.70
CA GLY A 197 -0.37 8.04 -6.89
C GLY A 197 -0.68 7.03 -5.79
N ASP A 198 -1.86 6.39 -5.88
CA ASP A 198 -2.21 5.25 -5.04
C ASP A 198 -1.42 3.98 -5.40
N ILE A 199 -1.80 2.82 -4.84
CA ILE A 199 -1.12 1.56 -5.10
C ILE A 199 -1.22 1.12 -6.57
N SER A 200 -2.37 1.37 -7.21
CA SER A 200 -2.61 1.05 -8.62
C SER A 200 -1.82 1.99 -9.53
N GLY A 201 -1.86 3.30 -9.23
CA GLY A 201 -1.08 4.31 -9.93
C GLY A 201 0.42 4.05 -9.88
N LEU A 202 0.96 3.70 -8.70
CA LEU A 202 2.36 3.30 -8.60
C LEU A 202 2.65 2.02 -9.39
N VAL A 203 1.82 0.98 -9.29
CA VAL A 203 2.00 -0.24 -10.11
C VAL A 203 2.06 0.11 -11.60
N HIS A 204 1.17 0.96 -12.11
CA HIS A 204 1.21 1.36 -13.52
C HIS A 204 2.43 2.20 -13.90
N ALA A 205 2.92 3.06 -13.01
CA ALA A 205 4.16 3.81 -13.24
C ALA A 205 5.40 2.87 -13.26
N TRP A 206 5.45 1.87 -12.38
CA TRP A 206 6.47 0.80 -12.42
C TRP A 206 6.39 -0.03 -13.71
N LEU A 207 5.18 -0.45 -14.13
CA LEU A 207 4.98 -1.19 -15.38
C LEU A 207 5.40 -0.38 -16.60
N ALA A 208 5.05 0.91 -16.65
CA ALA A 208 5.46 1.82 -17.71
C ALA A 208 7.00 1.90 -17.78
N ALA A 209 7.66 2.04 -16.63
CA ALA A 209 9.11 2.15 -16.56
C ALA A 209 9.82 0.87 -17.01
N LEU A 210 9.42 -0.30 -16.50
CA LEU A 210 10.02 -1.59 -16.88
C LEU A 210 9.79 -1.91 -18.36
N ARG A 211 8.58 -1.70 -18.89
CA ARG A 211 8.28 -1.89 -20.32
C ARG A 211 9.07 -0.93 -21.21
N ALA A 212 9.35 0.28 -20.73
CA ALA A 212 10.16 1.25 -21.47
C ALA A 212 11.66 0.89 -21.51
N ALA A 213 12.13 0.07 -20.56
CA ALA A 213 13.42 -0.59 -20.60
C ALA A 213 13.41 -1.87 -21.48
N GLY A 214 12.28 -2.26 -22.08
CA GLY A 214 12.16 -3.51 -22.83
C GLY A 214 12.04 -4.76 -21.95
N LEU A 215 11.76 -4.60 -20.65
CA LEU A 215 11.58 -5.69 -19.70
C LEU A 215 10.07 -6.04 -19.61
N PRO A 216 9.65 -7.29 -19.89
CA PRO A 216 8.25 -7.67 -19.76
C PRO A 216 7.83 -7.64 -18.29
N ALA A 217 6.76 -6.91 -17.98
CA ALA A 217 6.31 -6.73 -16.61
C ALA A 217 4.78 -6.78 -16.52
N ARG A 218 4.25 -7.41 -15.48
CA ARG A 218 2.80 -7.64 -15.29
C ARG A 218 2.32 -7.15 -13.92
N ALA A 219 1.06 -6.73 -13.86
CA ALA A 219 0.42 -6.43 -12.58
C ALA A 219 0.10 -7.74 -11.87
N VAL A 220 0.30 -7.75 -10.56
CA VAL A 220 -0.21 -8.78 -9.66
C VAL A 220 -1.17 -8.10 -8.70
N VAL A 221 -2.41 -8.58 -8.63
CA VAL A 221 -3.35 -8.23 -7.56
C VAL A 221 -3.44 -9.42 -6.61
N GLY A 222 -3.40 -9.15 -5.31
CA GLY A 222 -3.38 -10.17 -4.29
C GLY A 222 -3.90 -9.68 -2.96
N VAL A 223 -3.72 -10.50 -1.93
CA VAL A 223 -4.06 -10.17 -0.53
C VAL A 223 -2.79 -10.03 0.28
N ASP A 224 -2.69 -8.96 1.06
CA ASP A 224 -1.65 -8.74 2.06
C ASP A 224 -2.23 -8.95 3.48
N ALA A 225 -1.49 -9.64 4.34
CA ALA A 225 -1.91 -10.06 5.67
C ALA A 225 -1.80 -8.96 6.74
N GLY A 226 -1.38 -7.73 6.38
CA GLY A 226 -1.09 -6.67 7.34
C GLY A 226 0.24 -6.87 8.07
N GLN A 227 1.13 -7.70 7.53
CA GLN A 227 2.36 -8.08 8.21
C GLN A 227 3.44 -7.01 8.10
N ASP A 228 3.86 -6.49 9.26
CA ASP A 228 5.09 -5.69 9.31
C ASP A 228 6.31 -6.56 9.02
N MET A 229 7.26 -5.94 8.33
CA MET A 229 8.58 -6.48 8.03
C MET A 229 9.61 -5.69 8.84
N VAL A 230 10.52 -6.38 9.52
CA VAL A 230 11.61 -5.73 10.27
C VAL A 230 12.92 -6.01 9.57
N VAL A 231 13.65 -4.95 9.25
CA VAL A 231 14.93 -4.97 8.54
C VAL A 231 16.01 -4.45 9.50
N GLU A 232 16.87 -5.35 9.96
CA GLU A 232 17.87 -5.10 11.00
C GLU A 232 19.26 -4.90 10.37
N GLY A 233 20.02 -3.91 10.84
CA GLY A 233 21.36 -3.63 10.30
C GLY A 233 22.03 -2.41 10.95
N GLY A 234 23.36 -2.42 11.03
CA GLY A 234 24.13 -1.27 11.55
C GLY A 234 23.81 -0.84 12.98
N GLY A 235 23.26 -1.75 13.81
CA GLY A 235 22.79 -1.43 15.17
C GLY A 235 21.38 -0.84 15.26
N ALA A 236 20.67 -0.69 14.13
CA ALA A 236 19.30 -0.20 14.05
C ALA A 236 18.33 -1.24 13.46
N ALA A 237 17.03 -0.96 13.57
CA ALA A 237 15.97 -1.74 12.93
C ALA A 237 14.99 -0.81 12.22
N LEU A 238 14.86 -0.96 10.90
CA LEU A 238 13.84 -0.32 10.08
C LEU A 238 12.58 -1.18 10.08
N ARG A 239 11.49 -0.67 10.65
CA ARG A 239 10.16 -1.30 10.54
C ARG A 239 9.46 -0.81 9.29
N ILE A 240 8.96 -1.75 8.50
CA ILE A 240 8.29 -1.51 7.23
C ILE A 240 6.85 -2.00 7.39
N PRO A 241 5.84 -1.11 7.30
CA PRO A 241 4.46 -1.47 7.60
C PRO A 241 3.91 -2.52 6.64
N GLY A 242 3.11 -3.44 7.19
CA GLY A 242 2.23 -4.28 6.38
C GLY A 242 0.97 -3.53 5.94
N PHE A 243 0.38 -3.94 4.82
CA PHE A 243 -0.95 -3.50 4.41
C PHE A 243 -1.93 -4.67 4.56
N SER A 244 -3.19 -4.42 4.93
CA SER A 244 -4.18 -5.50 5.07
C SER A 244 -5.25 -5.43 3.97
N GLY A 245 -5.62 -6.59 3.44
CA GLY A 245 -6.62 -6.73 2.40
C GLY A 245 -6.04 -6.73 0.99
N LEU A 246 -6.81 -6.24 0.01
CA LEU A 246 -6.37 -6.21 -1.38
C LEU A 246 -5.17 -5.26 -1.54
N SER A 247 -4.21 -5.71 -2.34
CA SER A 247 -3.00 -4.97 -2.66
C SER A 247 -2.55 -5.30 -4.09
N ALA A 248 -1.67 -4.50 -4.66
CA ALA A 248 -1.06 -4.76 -5.95
C ALA A 248 0.46 -4.53 -5.93
N TRP A 249 1.17 -5.30 -6.75
CA TRP A 249 2.60 -5.20 -6.98
C TRP A 249 2.92 -5.59 -8.42
N VAL A 250 4.21 -5.59 -8.78
CA VAL A 250 4.67 -5.93 -10.13
C VAL A 250 5.43 -7.24 -10.11
N GLU A 251 5.33 -8.02 -11.18
CA GLU A 251 6.30 -9.07 -11.51
C GLU A 251 6.98 -8.72 -12.83
N VAL A 252 8.31 -8.84 -12.88
CA VAL A 252 9.13 -8.68 -14.09
C VAL A 252 9.65 -10.04 -14.53
N TRP A 253 9.62 -10.33 -15.83
CA TRP A 253 10.15 -11.55 -16.40
C TRP A 253 11.61 -11.37 -16.80
N LEU A 254 12.45 -12.33 -16.42
CA LEU A 254 13.86 -12.44 -16.81
C LEU A 254 14.14 -13.84 -17.38
N PRO A 255 15.00 -14.00 -18.41
CA PRO A 255 15.20 -15.29 -19.10
C PRO A 255 15.63 -16.45 -18.21
N ASP A 256 16.49 -16.19 -17.23
CA ASP A 256 17.12 -17.18 -16.34
C ASP A 256 16.45 -17.32 -14.96
N MET A 257 15.53 -16.40 -14.61
CA MET A 257 14.84 -16.38 -13.31
C MET A 257 13.32 -16.51 -13.41
N GLY A 258 12.75 -16.38 -14.60
CA GLY A 258 11.30 -16.30 -14.79
C GLY A 258 10.72 -15.04 -14.16
N TRP A 259 9.58 -15.17 -13.49
CA TRP A 259 8.85 -14.04 -12.90
C TRP A 259 9.38 -13.66 -11.51
N VAL A 260 10.04 -12.51 -11.41
CA VAL A 260 10.61 -11.93 -10.20
C VAL A 260 9.66 -10.87 -9.63
N SER A 261 9.29 -10.97 -8.35
CA SER A 261 8.40 -9.99 -7.70
C SER A 261 9.11 -8.68 -7.36
N VAL A 262 8.39 -7.57 -7.54
CA VAL A 262 8.82 -6.20 -7.23
C VAL A 262 7.70 -5.49 -6.45
N ASP A 263 7.97 -5.14 -5.19
CA ASP A 263 7.11 -4.27 -4.38
C ASP A 263 7.25 -2.82 -4.84
N VAL A 264 6.13 -2.13 -5.06
CA VAL A 264 6.16 -0.73 -5.52
C VAL A 264 6.79 0.24 -4.50
N ARG A 265 7.00 -0.23 -3.28
CA ARG A 265 7.66 0.48 -2.18
C ARG A 265 9.19 0.23 -2.14
N GLY A 266 9.75 -0.48 -3.12
CA GLY A 266 11.19 -0.57 -3.37
C GLY A 266 11.85 -1.89 -2.96
N LEU A 267 11.11 -2.99 -2.88
CA LEU A 267 11.68 -4.31 -2.57
C LEU A 267 11.69 -5.17 -3.84
N VAL A 268 12.87 -5.54 -4.32
CA VAL A 268 13.07 -6.30 -5.57
C VAL A 268 13.55 -7.70 -5.22
N GLY A 269 12.99 -8.73 -5.87
CA GLY A 269 13.43 -10.12 -5.74
C GLY A 269 12.75 -10.93 -4.64
N TRP A 270 12.04 -10.29 -3.72
CA TRP A 270 11.39 -10.95 -2.59
C TRP A 270 10.18 -10.14 -2.10
N LEU A 271 9.23 -10.81 -1.46
CA LEU A 271 8.05 -10.21 -0.80
C LEU A 271 7.76 -10.95 0.50
N PRO A 272 7.05 -10.33 1.48
CA PRO A 272 6.59 -11.04 2.67
C PRO A 272 5.75 -12.31 2.38
N PRO A 273 5.88 -13.40 3.16
CA PRO A 273 5.03 -14.58 3.05
C PRO A 273 3.54 -14.28 3.23
N GLY A 274 3.20 -13.20 3.94
CA GLY A 274 1.83 -12.68 4.05
C GLY A 274 1.25 -12.05 2.77
N ARG A 275 1.95 -12.06 1.62
CA ARG A 275 1.44 -11.55 0.33
C ARG A 275 1.12 -12.66 -0.65
N VAL A 276 -0.17 -12.99 -0.77
CA VAL A 276 -0.69 -14.08 -1.61
C VAL A 276 -1.21 -13.52 -2.95
N PRO A 277 -0.62 -13.89 -4.10
CA PRO A 277 -1.09 -13.44 -5.41
C PRO A 277 -2.42 -14.09 -5.78
N LEU A 278 -3.46 -13.30 -6.03
CA LEU A 278 -4.77 -13.76 -6.53
C LEU A 278 -4.72 -13.95 -8.05
N VAL A 279 -4.42 -12.87 -8.75
CA VAL A 279 -4.56 -12.73 -10.20
C VAL A 279 -3.38 -11.95 -10.78
N VAL A 280 -2.99 -12.30 -12.00
CA VAL A 280 -1.93 -11.61 -12.76
C VAL A 280 -2.49 -11.21 -14.11
N ASP A 281 -2.15 -10.02 -14.58
CA ASP A 281 -2.65 -9.49 -15.86
C ASP A 281 -1.77 -8.33 -16.37
N VAL A 282 -2.08 -7.79 -17.55
CA VAL A 282 -1.31 -6.71 -18.18
C VAL A 282 -1.37 -5.38 -17.42
N ASP A 283 -2.40 -5.15 -16.61
CA ASP A 283 -2.49 -4.01 -15.70
C ASP A 283 -3.49 -4.30 -14.56
N VAL A 284 -3.58 -3.40 -13.58
CA VAL A 284 -4.44 -3.60 -12.40
C VAL A 284 -5.93 -3.65 -12.79
N PRO A 285 -6.47 -2.78 -13.67
CA PRO A 285 -7.85 -2.88 -14.13
C PRO A 285 -8.18 -4.18 -14.86
N SER A 286 -7.28 -4.70 -15.70
CA SER A 286 -7.45 -5.99 -16.37
C SER A 286 -7.51 -7.15 -15.36
N ALA A 287 -6.60 -7.14 -14.39
CA ALA A 287 -6.60 -8.10 -13.29
C ALA A 287 -7.88 -8.04 -12.44
N LEU A 288 -8.37 -6.83 -12.12
CA LEU A 288 -9.60 -6.60 -11.36
C LEU A 288 -10.89 -6.88 -12.16
N ALA A 289 -10.84 -6.85 -13.49
CA ALA A 289 -11.97 -7.25 -14.34
C ALA A 289 -12.33 -8.74 -14.19
N GLN A 290 -11.41 -9.57 -13.68
CA GLN A 290 -11.70 -10.96 -13.31
C GLN A 290 -12.61 -11.08 -12.06
N ALA A 291 -12.79 -9.98 -11.31
CA ALA A 291 -13.72 -9.82 -10.19
C ALA A 291 -14.90 -8.87 -10.51
N ALA A 292 -15.21 -8.66 -11.80
CA ALA A 292 -16.28 -7.78 -12.25
C ALA A 292 -17.68 -8.31 -11.86
N VAL A 293 -18.58 -7.38 -11.56
CA VAL A 293 -20.02 -7.64 -11.44
C VAL A 293 -20.76 -6.99 -12.61
N ARG A 294 -21.73 -7.71 -13.16
CA ARG A 294 -22.68 -7.20 -14.17
C ARG A 294 -24.09 -7.32 -13.65
N TRP A 295 -24.94 -6.34 -13.94
CA TRP A 295 -26.35 -6.44 -13.61
C TRP A 295 -27.24 -5.87 -14.71
N ARG A 296 -28.46 -6.39 -14.79
CA ARG A 296 -29.55 -5.81 -15.58
C ARG A 296 -30.63 -5.27 -14.65
N HIS A 297 -31.22 -4.16 -15.03
CA HIS A 297 -32.32 -3.53 -14.30
C HIS A 297 -33.62 -3.56 -15.13
N VAL A 298 -34.75 -3.26 -14.50
CA VAL A 298 -36.04 -3.13 -15.19
C VAL A 298 -35.98 -1.95 -16.16
N ALA A 299 -36.53 -2.12 -17.37
CA ALA A 299 -36.61 -1.08 -18.39
C ALA A 299 -37.13 0.25 -17.83
N GLY A 300 -36.45 1.36 -18.14
CA GLY A 300 -36.78 2.70 -17.64
C GLY A 300 -36.38 3.00 -16.19
N VAL A 301 -35.82 2.03 -15.43
CA VAL A 301 -35.51 2.20 -13.99
C VAL A 301 -34.03 1.96 -13.70
N ARG A 302 -33.20 2.99 -13.90
CA ARG A 302 -31.76 2.91 -13.62
C ARG A 302 -31.50 2.76 -12.10
N VAL A 303 -30.83 1.67 -11.72
CA VAL A 303 -30.40 1.41 -10.34
C VAL A 303 -28.91 1.11 -10.27
N THR A 304 -28.27 1.62 -9.22
CA THR A 304 -26.85 1.42 -8.90
C THR A 304 -26.78 0.69 -7.55
N PRO A 305 -26.72 -0.65 -7.53
CA PRO A 305 -26.63 -1.42 -6.30
C PRO A 305 -25.33 -1.10 -5.54
N ARG A 306 -25.35 -1.29 -4.22
CA ARG A 306 -24.15 -1.11 -3.38
C ARG A 306 -23.38 -2.43 -3.34
N PHE A 307 -22.17 -2.42 -3.90
CA PHE A 307 -21.28 -3.59 -3.94
C PHE A 307 -20.08 -3.42 -3.02
N ALA A 308 -19.70 -4.50 -2.34
CA ALA A 308 -18.54 -4.58 -1.47
C ALA A 308 -17.77 -5.87 -1.73
N TRP A 309 -16.45 -5.76 -1.94
CA TRP A 309 -15.55 -6.92 -1.96
C TRP A 309 -14.49 -6.79 -0.87
N GLN A 310 -14.23 -7.88 -0.16
CA GLN A 310 -13.24 -7.99 0.88
C GLN A 310 -12.41 -9.25 0.64
N ALA A 311 -11.11 -9.16 0.87
CA ALA A 311 -10.20 -10.29 0.82
C ALA A 311 -9.35 -10.28 2.08
N GLU A 312 -9.18 -11.44 2.71
CA GLU A 312 -8.50 -11.62 3.99
C GLU A 312 -7.67 -12.90 4.00
N LEU A 313 -6.62 -12.92 4.83
CA LEU A 313 -5.78 -14.08 5.07
C LEU A 313 -5.90 -14.46 6.54
N THR A 314 -6.50 -15.62 6.81
CA THR A 314 -6.64 -16.16 8.17
C THR A 314 -5.61 -17.27 8.37
N GLY A 315 -4.74 -17.14 9.37
CA GLY A 315 -3.66 -18.09 9.63
C GLY A 315 -2.53 -17.45 10.45
N GLN A 316 -1.57 -18.25 10.88
CA GLN A 316 -0.38 -17.71 11.56
C GLN A 316 0.54 -17.08 10.52
N VAL A 317 0.78 -15.78 10.68
CA VAL A 317 1.70 -15.04 9.83
C VAL A 317 3.11 -15.10 10.46
N PRO A 318 4.11 -15.70 9.80
CA PRO A 318 5.45 -15.80 10.35
C PRO A 318 6.05 -14.40 10.49
N LYS A 319 6.70 -14.11 11.64
CA LYS A 319 7.43 -12.85 11.82
C LYS A 319 8.62 -12.82 10.86
N THR A 320 8.57 -11.97 9.85
CA THR A 320 9.69 -11.75 8.95
C THR A 320 10.68 -10.78 9.58
N ARG A 321 11.86 -11.30 9.92
CA ARG A 321 13.06 -10.51 10.12
C ARG A 321 13.98 -10.69 8.93
N LEU A 322 14.56 -9.58 8.49
CA LEU A 322 15.50 -9.47 7.41
C LEU A 322 16.74 -8.74 7.93
N THR A 323 17.91 -8.99 7.35
CA THR A 323 19.18 -8.38 7.75
C THR A 323 19.80 -7.67 6.56
N LEU A 324 20.20 -6.41 6.75
CA LEU A 324 20.90 -5.62 5.73
C LEU A 324 22.35 -6.10 5.58
N ARG A 325 22.79 -6.28 4.34
CA ARG A 325 24.19 -6.51 3.97
C ARG A 325 24.59 -5.45 2.95
N ALA A 326 25.77 -4.84 3.15
CA ALA A 326 26.28 -3.80 2.25
C ALA A 326 26.56 -4.34 0.84
N GLU A 327 27.02 -5.59 0.75
CA GLU A 327 27.39 -6.25 -0.50
C GLU A 327 26.88 -7.69 -0.45
N SER A 328 25.87 -8.00 -1.28
CA SER A 328 25.43 -9.37 -1.54
C SER A 328 24.55 -9.38 -2.80
N PRO A 329 24.59 -10.43 -3.63
CA PRO A 329 23.64 -10.59 -4.73
C PRO A 329 22.21 -10.90 -4.25
N GLY A 330 21.83 -10.66 -2.99
CA GLY A 330 20.48 -10.93 -2.46
C GLY A 330 19.36 -10.04 -3.05
N PRO A 331 18.10 -10.25 -2.63
CA PRO A 331 17.00 -9.31 -2.87
C PRO A 331 17.39 -7.89 -2.44
N GLN A 332 16.97 -6.88 -3.21
CA GLN A 332 17.37 -5.49 -2.98
C GLN A 332 16.25 -4.69 -2.33
N LEU A 333 16.59 -3.99 -1.24
CA LEU A 333 15.76 -2.93 -0.65
C LEU A 333 16.30 -1.57 -1.10
N LEU A 334 15.49 -0.86 -1.88
CA LEU A 334 15.77 0.47 -2.38
C LEU A 334 15.13 1.51 -1.47
N LEU A 335 15.98 2.08 -0.62
CA LEU A 335 15.62 3.17 0.27
C LEU A 335 15.72 4.50 -0.50
N PRO A 336 14.72 5.39 -0.39
CA PRO A 336 14.72 6.64 -1.14
C PRO A 336 15.89 7.52 -0.67
N ALA A 337 16.74 7.94 -1.61
CA ALA A 337 17.77 8.94 -1.33
C ALA A 337 17.10 10.24 -0.80
N PRO A 338 17.74 10.96 0.14
CA PRO A 338 17.24 12.25 0.62
C PRO A 338 17.16 13.23 -0.55
N VAL A 339 15.95 13.47 -1.04
CA VAL A 339 15.72 14.17 -2.31
C VAL A 339 16.19 15.62 -2.19
N ALA A 340 17.23 15.98 -2.95
CA ALA A 340 17.62 17.36 -3.16
C ALA A 340 16.42 18.13 -3.73
N LYS A 341 16.02 19.23 -3.06
CA LYS A 341 14.73 19.94 -3.26
C LYS A 341 14.49 20.35 -4.72
N LYS A 342 13.91 19.48 -5.54
CA LYS A 342 13.27 19.90 -6.79
C LYS A 342 12.04 20.74 -6.41
N ARG A 343 11.97 21.98 -6.91
CA ARG A 343 10.78 22.82 -6.73
C ARG A 343 9.57 22.06 -7.30
N PRO A 344 8.51 21.78 -6.51
CA PRO A 344 7.33 21.15 -7.06
C PRO A 344 6.75 22.04 -8.16
N TRP A 345 6.47 21.44 -9.31
CA TRP A 345 5.78 22.13 -10.39
C TRP A 345 4.41 22.55 -9.87
N ARG A 346 4.18 23.86 -9.71
CA ARG A 346 2.91 24.41 -9.25
C ARG A 346 2.02 24.65 -10.47
N PRO A 347 1.03 23.79 -10.80
CA PRO A 347 -0.03 24.20 -11.69
C PRO A 347 -0.75 25.40 -11.04
N ARG A 348 -0.84 26.53 -11.75
CA ARG A 348 -1.76 27.61 -11.37
C ARG A 348 -3.18 27.07 -11.48
N LYS A 349 -3.80 26.75 -10.36
CA LYS A 349 -5.25 26.74 -10.20
C LYS A 349 -5.61 27.83 -9.22
N GLU A 350 -6.60 28.65 -9.56
CA GLU A 350 -7.32 29.43 -8.56
C GLU A 350 -7.95 28.47 -7.56
N TYR A 351 -7.57 28.62 -6.30
CA TYR A 351 -8.05 27.76 -5.24
C TYR A 351 -9.30 28.40 -4.63
N SER A 352 -10.47 28.04 -5.14
CA SER A 352 -11.73 28.37 -4.47
C SER A 352 -11.72 27.70 -3.10
N HIS A 353 -11.68 28.49 -2.02
CA HIS A 353 -11.76 27.97 -0.66
C HIS A 353 -12.99 27.06 -0.52
N PRO A 354 -12.84 25.78 -0.09
CA PRO A 354 -14.00 25.00 0.30
C PRO A 354 -14.67 25.71 1.47
N ALA A 355 -15.99 25.89 1.38
CA ALA A 355 -16.79 26.42 2.47
C ALA A 355 -16.54 25.59 3.76
N ARG A 356 -16.59 26.26 4.93
CA ARG A 356 -16.34 25.71 6.28
C ARG A 356 -16.52 24.19 6.33
N ALA A 357 -15.43 23.46 6.50
CA ALA A 357 -15.45 22.00 6.56
C ALA A 357 -16.39 21.52 7.68
N GLN A 358 -17.59 21.07 7.30
CA GLN A 358 -18.55 20.51 8.22
C GLN A 358 -18.07 19.11 8.62
N CYS A 359 -17.67 18.95 9.88
CA CYS A 359 -17.40 17.63 10.45
C CYS A 359 -18.68 17.03 11.04
N PRO A 360 -19.51 16.39 10.20
CA PRO A 360 -20.10 15.12 10.62
C PRO A 360 -20.03 14.08 9.48
N GLN A 361 -19.20 13.06 9.66
CA GLN A 361 -19.30 11.81 8.90
C GLN A 361 -19.20 10.62 9.86
N ALA A 362 -19.97 9.57 9.57
CA ALA A 362 -19.95 8.33 10.35
C ALA A 362 -18.57 7.66 10.30
N PHE A 363 -18.25 6.86 11.33
CA PHE A 363 -17.00 6.11 11.41
C PHE A 363 -16.98 4.96 10.39
N PRO A 364 -16.11 4.94 9.37
CA PRO A 364 -16.11 3.91 8.35
C PRO A 364 -15.33 2.68 8.82
N LEU A 365 -15.93 1.91 9.74
CA LEU A 365 -15.29 0.75 10.39
C LEU A 365 -14.88 -0.35 9.37
N THR A 366 -15.56 -0.40 8.23
CA THR A 366 -15.14 -1.20 7.08
C THR A 366 -15.00 -0.30 5.86
N VAL A 367 -13.81 -0.30 5.26
CA VAL A 367 -13.63 0.10 3.86
C VAL A 367 -13.48 -1.20 3.07
N PRO A 368 -14.58 -1.83 2.64
CA PRO A 368 -14.47 -2.83 1.58
C PRO A 368 -13.86 -2.17 0.35
N ALA A 369 -13.29 -2.98 -0.54
CA ALA A 369 -13.03 -2.53 -1.90
C ALA A 369 -14.36 -2.07 -2.49
N ARG A 370 -14.50 -0.74 -2.67
CA ARG A 370 -15.66 -0.16 -3.31
C ARG A 370 -15.57 -0.45 -4.80
N TYR A 371 -16.67 -0.88 -5.38
CA TYR A 371 -16.77 -0.92 -6.82
C TYR A 371 -16.73 0.50 -7.39
N GLY A 372 -16.15 0.65 -8.58
CA GLY A 372 -16.24 1.89 -9.34
C GLY A 372 -17.70 2.23 -9.69
N PRO A 373 -17.96 3.46 -10.17
CA PRO A 373 -19.27 3.79 -10.70
C PRO A 373 -19.64 2.83 -11.84
N GLY A 374 -20.90 2.37 -11.86
CA GLY A 374 -21.36 1.46 -12.90
C GLY A 374 -21.23 2.05 -14.30
N ARG A 375 -20.51 1.36 -15.17
CA ARG A 375 -20.41 1.63 -16.60
C ARG A 375 -21.59 0.98 -17.31
N ALA A 376 -22.28 1.72 -18.17
CA ALA A 376 -23.29 1.13 -19.05
C ALA A 376 -22.62 0.29 -20.16
N LEU A 377 -23.10 -0.93 -20.34
CA LEU A 377 -22.80 -1.78 -21.51
C LEU A 377 -23.85 -1.54 -22.60
N HIS A 378 -25.12 -1.52 -22.20
CA HIS A 378 -26.32 -1.23 -23.01
C HIS A 378 -27.36 -0.52 -22.11
N PRO A 379 -28.48 0.03 -22.61
CA PRO A 379 -29.41 0.83 -21.81
C PRO A 379 -29.87 0.19 -20.49
N GLU A 380 -30.09 -1.13 -20.48
CA GLU A 380 -30.54 -1.89 -19.31
C GLU A 380 -29.42 -2.64 -18.57
N ALA A 381 -28.19 -2.65 -19.11
CA ALA A 381 -27.10 -3.52 -18.66
C ALA A 381 -25.88 -2.72 -18.22
N MET A 382 -25.42 -3.00 -17.00
CA MET A 382 -24.35 -2.28 -16.32
C MET A 382 -23.24 -3.23 -15.90
N GLU A 383 -22.02 -2.72 -15.79
CA GLU A 383 -20.83 -3.40 -15.27
C GLU A 383 -20.11 -2.52 -14.25
N ALA A 384 -19.55 -3.12 -13.20
CA ALA A 384 -18.61 -2.45 -12.32
C ALA A 384 -17.46 -3.39 -11.97
N THR A 385 -16.25 -2.82 -11.89
CA THR A 385 -15.06 -3.50 -11.38
C THR A 385 -14.75 -3.01 -9.96
N PRO A 386 -14.16 -3.85 -9.10
CA PRO A 386 -13.62 -3.38 -7.83
C PRO A 386 -12.42 -2.47 -8.07
N ARG A 387 -12.09 -1.63 -7.08
CA ARG A 387 -10.84 -0.85 -7.02
C ARG A 387 -10.10 -1.19 -5.73
N ILE A 388 -8.77 -1.10 -5.74
CA ILE A 388 -7.96 -1.43 -4.57
C ILE A 388 -7.98 -0.24 -3.61
N PHE A 389 -8.71 -0.38 -2.50
CA PHE A 389 -8.63 0.52 -1.37
C PHE A 389 -7.78 -0.12 -0.29
N LEU A 390 -6.69 0.54 0.09
CA LEU A 390 -5.89 0.12 1.23
C LEU A 390 -6.66 0.40 2.52
N ARG A 391 -6.76 -0.62 3.38
CA ARG A 391 -7.32 -0.47 4.72
C ARG A 391 -6.38 0.39 5.58
N PRO A 392 -6.91 1.16 6.54
CA PRO A 392 -6.08 1.70 7.61
C PRO A 392 -5.37 0.57 8.35
N ARG A 393 -4.16 0.84 8.82
CA ARG A 393 -3.43 -0.07 9.69
C ARG A 393 -3.91 0.15 11.12
N GLN A 394 -4.29 -0.94 11.78
CA GLN A 394 -4.56 -0.97 13.21
C GLN A 394 -3.23 -1.07 13.95
N VAL A 395 -2.86 -0.05 14.73
CA VAL A 395 -1.62 -0.09 15.54
C VAL A 395 -2.01 -0.05 17.01
N LEU A 396 -1.62 -1.09 17.74
CA LEU A 396 -1.69 -1.08 19.20
C LEU A 396 -0.64 -0.10 19.73
N THR A 397 -1.09 0.85 20.53
CA THR A 397 -0.28 1.92 21.10
C THR A 397 -0.42 1.95 22.61
N ASP A 398 0.70 2.22 23.30
CA ASP A 398 0.80 2.35 24.75
C ASP A 398 1.98 3.26 25.13
N ARG A 399 2.27 3.40 26.42
CA ARG A 399 3.35 4.26 26.94
C ARG A 399 4.77 3.91 26.46
N PHE A 400 4.98 2.73 25.89
CA PHE A 400 6.26 2.26 25.35
C PHE A 400 6.24 2.24 23.81
N HIS A 401 5.06 2.14 23.21
CA HIS A 401 4.85 1.98 21.77
C HIS A 401 3.92 3.08 21.24
N ALA A 402 4.43 4.30 21.12
CA ALA A 402 3.76 5.37 20.38
C ALA A 402 4.28 5.43 18.92
N LEU A 403 3.39 5.69 17.97
CA LEU A 403 3.73 5.91 16.56
C LEU A 403 3.54 7.38 16.22
N ALA A 404 4.58 8.05 15.72
CA ALA A 404 4.48 9.44 15.27
C ALA A 404 3.95 9.47 13.83
N GLN A 405 2.89 10.23 13.56
CA GLN A 405 2.34 10.39 12.21
C GLN A 405 2.69 11.78 11.64
N PRO A 406 3.35 11.88 10.47
CA PRO A 406 3.67 13.16 9.84
C PRO A 406 2.44 13.77 9.17
N VAL A 407 2.21 15.06 9.34
CA VAL A 407 1.08 15.83 8.80
C VAL A 407 1.59 17.04 8.03
N SER A 408 0.85 17.51 7.04
CA SER A 408 1.17 18.70 6.25
C SER A 408 -0.03 19.63 6.15
N LEU A 409 0.21 20.93 6.30
CA LEU A 409 -0.77 22.00 6.16
C LEU A 409 -0.28 22.93 5.03
N ASP A 410 -1.09 23.24 4.03
CA ASP A 410 -0.68 24.12 2.90
C ASP A 410 -1.08 25.58 3.08
N ALA A 411 -1.97 25.81 4.03
CA ALA A 411 -2.40 27.11 4.49
C ALA A 411 -2.35 27.12 6.02
N ASN A 412 -2.30 28.31 6.61
CA ASN A 412 -2.38 28.46 8.05
C ASN A 412 -3.75 27.95 8.53
N ALA A 413 -3.75 27.07 9.53
CA ALA A 413 -4.95 26.44 10.07
C ALA A 413 -5.12 26.84 11.54
N SER A 414 -6.31 27.36 11.88
CA SER A 414 -6.77 27.35 13.28
C SER A 414 -7.15 25.92 13.66
N LEU A 415 -6.80 25.53 14.87
CA LEU A 415 -6.86 24.15 15.33
C LEU A 415 -7.36 24.12 16.78
N GLY A 416 -8.63 23.74 16.95
CA GLY A 416 -9.30 23.58 18.24
C GLY A 416 -9.28 22.13 18.76
N PHE A 417 -9.30 21.13 17.87
CA PHE A 417 -9.19 19.71 18.24
C PHE A 417 -8.73 18.80 17.10
N VAL A 418 -8.12 17.66 17.47
CA VAL A 418 -7.93 16.51 16.58
C VAL A 418 -8.87 15.39 17.00
N GLU A 419 -9.54 14.75 16.04
CA GLU A 419 -10.21 13.47 16.27
C GLU A 419 -9.36 12.35 15.67
N LEU A 420 -9.14 11.29 16.43
CA LEU A 420 -8.50 10.08 15.95
C LEU A 420 -9.49 8.93 15.92
N ALA A 421 -9.38 8.08 14.91
CA ALA A 421 -10.18 6.88 14.81
C ALA A 421 -9.52 5.76 15.63
N MET A 422 -10.06 5.44 16.82
CA MET A 422 -9.38 4.60 17.80
C MET A 422 -10.33 3.88 18.79
N TRP A 423 -9.80 2.93 19.56
CA TRP A 423 -10.50 2.26 20.66
C TRP A 423 -9.54 1.73 21.72
N ARG A 424 -10.01 1.63 22.96
CA ARG A 424 -9.28 1.01 24.07
C ARG A 424 -9.21 -0.49 23.87
N HIS A 425 -8.00 -1.04 23.93
CA HIS A 425 -7.79 -2.48 24.08
C HIS A 425 -7.89 -2.91 25.54
N SER A 426 -7.11 -2.26 26.43
CA SER A 426 -7.01 -2.64 27.83
C SER A 426 -6.54 -1.48 28.72
N GLY A 427 -6.48 -1.72 30.04
CA GLY A 427 -5.74 -0.88 30.98
C GLY A 427 -6.46 0.36 31.52
N ARG A 428 -5.70 1.15 32.30
CA ARG A 428 -6.13 2.40 32.96
C ARG A 428 -5.07 3.48 32.78
N GLY A 429 -5.49 4.74 32.78
CA GLY A 429 -4.62 5.90 32.62
C GLY A 429 -5.30 6.98 31.81
N GLN A 430 -4.51 7.77 31.10
CA GLN A 430 -4.96 8.81 30.17
C GLN A 430 -4.15 8.76 28.87
N MET A 431 -4.69 9.36 27.82
CA MET A 431 -4.00 9.59 26.55
C MET A 431 -4.16 11.05 26.14
N TRP A 432 -3.13 11.65 25.57
CA TRP A 432 -3.19 12.99 24.98
C TRP A 432 -2.40 13.03 23.67
N MET A 433 -2.60 14.10 22.90
CA MET A 433 -1.92 14.31 21.63
C MET A 433 -0.95 15.45 21.72
N GLU A 434 0.26 15.22 21.22
CA GLU A 434 1.28 16.24 21.08
C GLU A 434 1.53 16.52 19.60
N ILE A 435 1.76 17.79 19.28
CA ILE A 435 2.19 18.22 17.96
C ILE A 435 3.61 18.77 18.08
N PHE A 436 4.48 18.26 17.23
CA PHE A 436 5.86 18.70 17.07
C PHE A 436 6.03 19.36 15.69
N THR A 437 6.97 20.29 15.58
CA THR A 437 7.48 20.71 14.26
C THR A 437 8.12 19.53 13.52
N ASP A 438 8.24 19.61 12.21
CA ASP A 438 9.22 18.78 11.49
C ASP A 438 10.61 19.42 11.64
N THR A 439 11.63 18.62 11.95
CA THR A 439 13.05 19.02 12.02
C THR A 439 13.56 19.72 10.76
N ALA A 440 12.88 19.56 9.62
CA ALA A 440 13.09 20.39 8.42
C ALA A 440 12.97 21.91 8.66
N ASN A 441 12.37 22.34 9.78
CA ASN A 441 12.23 23.73 10.20
C ASN A 441 13.41 24.22 11.08
N GLY A 442 14.34 23.36 11.50
CA GLY A 442 15.45 23.73 12.39
C GLY A 442 16.55 22.67 12.56
N THR A 443 17.73 22.98 11.99
CA THR A 443 19.10 22.48 12.30
C THR A 443 19.39 20.98 12.47
N SER A 444 18.43 20.08 12.31
CA SER A 444 18.63 18.63 12.40
C SER A 444 17.97 17.89 11.24
N ALA A 445 18.34 16.61 11.04
CA ALA A 445 18.00 15.86 9.83
C ALA A 445 16.47 15.81 9.60
N ALA A 446 16.04 16.45 8.52
CA ALA A 446 14.64 16.66 8.17
C ALA A 446 13.81 15.36 8.17
N GLY A 447 12.50 15.46 8.44
CA GLY A 447 11.61 14.31 8.48
C GLY A 447 11.61 13.55 9.81
N SER A 448 11.93 14.22 10.92
CA SER A 448 11.72 13.72 12.29
C SER A 448 10.96 14.73 13.15
N PRO A 449 10.29 14.34 14.26
CA PRO A 449 9.73 15.27 15.23
C PRO A 449 10.81 16.21 15.79
N GLY A 450 10.59 17.51 15.69
CA GLY A 450 11.45 18.57 16.20
C GLY A 450 11.00 19.05 17.57
N GLU A 451 10.80 20.36 17.74
CA GLU A 451 10.27 20.94 18.97
C GLU A 451 8.77 20.67 19.14
N ARG A 452 8.32 20.32 20.35
CA ARG A 452 6.91 20.18 20.71
C ARG A 452 6.26 21.55 20.82
N ILE A 453 5.28 21.83 19.97
CA ILE A 453 4.58 23.11 19.89
C ILE A 453 3.19 23.10 20.54
N LEU A 454 2.53 21.94 20.63
CA LEU A 454 1.19 21.83 21.22
C LEU A 454 1.00 20.53 22.00
N THR A 455 0.12 20.59 23.00
CA THR A 455 -0.27 19.46 23.85
C THR A 455 -1.77 19.54 24.12
N SER A 456 -2.53 18.50 23.77
CA SER A 456 -3.97 18.45 24.00
C SER A 456 -4.30 18.25 25.48
N ARG A 457 -5.57 18.46 25.84
CA ARG A 457 -6.10 17.95 27.11
C ARG A 457 -6.04 16.42 27.10
N PRO A 458 -5.78 15.77 28.26
CA PRO A 458 -5.82 14.31 28.38
C PRO A 458 -7.25 13.77 28.39
N VAL A 459 -7.47 12.70 27.64
CA VAL A 459 -8.69 11.88 27.62
C VAL A 459 -8.45 10.68 28.54
N ALA A 460 -9.36 10.40 29.48
CA ALA A 460 -9.15 9.26 30.38
C ALA A 460 -9.49 7.93 29.69
N ALA A 461 -8.81 6.86 30.11
CA ALA A 461 -9.00 5.51 29.56
C ALA A 461 -10.46 5.03 29.57
N ARG A 462 -11.28 5.51 30.53
CA ARG A 462 -12.72 5.18 30.60
C ARG A 462 -13.56 5.86 29.53
N ASP A 463 -13.11 7.00 29.01
CA ASP A 463 -13.80 7.84 28.03
C ASP A 463 -13.40 7.46 26.58
N ILE A 464 -12.38 6.61 26.43
CA ILE A 464 -11.99 5.98 25.15
C ILE A 464 -12.88 4.73 24.96
N PRO A 465 -13.71 4.66 23.90
CA PRO A 465 -14.60 3.53 23.66
C PRO A 465 -13.87 2.19 23.47
N THR A 466 -14.53 1.08 23.80
CA THR A 466 -14.00 -0.29 23.58
C THR A 466 -14.22 -0.81 22.15
N GLN A 467 -14.98 -0.09 21.34
CA GLN A 467 -15.18 -0.35 19.91
C GLN A 467 -14.66 0.86 19.10
N PRO A 468 -14.21 0.67 17.85
CA PRO A 468 -13.62 1.74 17.04
C PRO A 468 -14.55 2.95 16.87
N ALA A 469 -14.11 4.11 17.34
CA ALA A 469 -14.87 5.36 17.33
C ALA A 469 -13.96 6.59 17.17
N TRP A 470 -14.56 7.75 16.89
CA TRP A 470 -13.83 9.02 16.88
C TRP A 470 -13.61 9.49 18.32
N VAL A 471 -12.34 9.62 18.72
CA VAL A 471 -11.95 10.16 20.03
C VAL A 471 -11.33 11.53 19.84
N ARG A 472 -11.89 12.53 20.53
CA ARG A 472 -11.54 13.94 20.39
C ARG A 472 -10.51 14.38 21.42
N PHE A 473 -9.41 14.93 20.94
CA PHE A 473 -8.34 15.53 21.71
C PHE A 473 -8.34 17.04 21.45
N ALA A 474 -8.95 17.81 22.35
CA ALA A 474 -9.06 19.26 22.25
C ALA A 474 -7.85 19.96 22.88
N TRP A 475 -7.43 21.09 22.32
CA TRP A 475 -6.40 21.93 22.95
C TRP A 475 -7.00 22.89 23.99
N PRO A 476 -6.21 23.37 24.97
CA PRO A 476 -6.69 24.35 25.95
C PRO A 476 -7.16 25.66 25.32
N HIS A 477 -6.51 26.06 24.22
CA HIS A 477 -6.79 27.26 23.42
C HIS A 477 -6.67 26.90 21.93
N ASN A 478 -7.38 27.62 21.05
CA ASN A 478 -7.24 27.44 19.61
C ASN A 478 -5.84 27.85 19.16
N ALA A 479 -5.08 26.90 18.63
CA ALA A 479 -3.75 27.15 18.10
C ALA A 479 -3.83 27.51 16.61
N THR A 480 -3.01 28.46 16.16
CA THR A 480 -2.82 28.69 14.72
C THR A 480 -1.50 28.07 14.29
N LEU A 481 -1.58 27.00 13.50
CA LEU A 481 -0.41 26.39 12.87
C LEU A 481 -0.21 26.99 11.48
N PRO A 482 0.97 27.54 11.14
CA PRO A 482 1.24 28.01 9.79
C PRO A 482 1.29 26.85 8.78
N ALA A 483 1.26 27.18 7.49
CA ALA A 483 1.54 26.20 6.44
C ALA A 483 2.92 25.56 6.65
N GLY A 484 2.99 24.23 6.73
CA GLY A 484 4.20 23.51 7.12
C GLY A 484 4.00 22.02 7.35
N ARG A 485 5.08 21.36 7.79
CA ARG A 485 5.07 19.96 8.22
C ARG A 485 5.15 19.86 9.75
N TYR A 486 4.41 18.90 10.28
CA TYR A 486 4.27 18.64 11.71
C TYR A 486 4.24 17.14 11.97
N TRP A 487 4.50 16.74 13.21
CA TRP A 487 4.36 15.36 13.67
C TRP A 487 3.33 15.31 14.79
N ILE A 488 2.34 14.43 14.64
CA ILE A 488 1.32 14.18 15.65
C ILE A 488 1.67 12.88 16.36
N VAL A 489 1.85 12.96 17.69
CA VAL A 489 2.34 11.86 18.52
C VAL A 489 1.34 11.59 19.65
N PRO A 490 0.83 10.36 19.78
CA PRO A 490 0.01 9.96 20.90
C PRO A 490 0.89 9.69 22.12
N GLN A 491 0.50 10.25 23.26
CA GLN A 491 1.17 10.06 24.54
C GLN A 491 0.23 9.40 25.55
N PHE A 492 0.80 8.64 26.49
CA PHE A 492 0.05 7.79 27.40
C PHE A 492 0.55 7.89 28.84
N SER A 493 -0.37 7.74 29.79
CA SER A 493 -0.05 7.50 31.21
C SER A 493 -0.64 6.18 31.70
N GLY A 494 -0.12 5.67 32.81
CA GLY A 494 -0.58 4.42 33.42
C GLY A 494 -0.22 3.19 32.59
N ALA A 495 -1.20 2.30 32.40
CA ALA A 495 -1.10 1.05 31.65
C ALA A 495 -2.15 0.98 30.51
N LEU A 496 -2.64 2.13 30.05
CA LEU A 496 -3.59 2.21 28.94
C LEU A 496 -2.97 1.65 27.65
N GLN A 497 -3.69 0.74 27.01
CA GLN A 497 -3.41 0.27 25.66
C GLN A 497 -4.60 0.59 24.75
N ALA A 498 -4.35 1.24 23.63
CA ALA A 498 -5.38 1.60 22.65
C ALA A 498 -4.92 1.28 21.23
N PHE A 499 -5.83 0.79 20.39
CA PHE A 499 -5.60 0.72 18.96
C PHE A 499 -5.98 2.04 18.32
N TRP A 500 -5.12 2.58 17.47
CA TRP A 500 -5.49 3.65 16.54
C TRP A 500 -5.49 3.16 15.09
N LEU A 501 -6.25 3.84 14.23
CA LEU A 501 -6.23 3.65 12.78
C LEU A 501 -5.33 4.71 12.16
N VAL A 502 -4.27 4.27 11.49
CA VAL A 502 -3.39 5.15 10.71
C VAL A 502 -3.48 4.85 9.22
N ASP A 503 -3.29 5.90 8.42
CA ASP A 503 -3.05 5.73 6.99
C ASP A 503 -1.79 4.88 6.77
N PRO A 504 -1.77 4.05 5.72
CA PRO A 504 -0.53 3.43 5.27
C PRO A 504 0.47 4.52 4.84
N VAL A 505 1.56 4.65 5.59
CA VAL A 505 2.63 5.63 5.32
C VAL A 505 3.73 4.98 4.44
N PRO A 506 4.38 5.71 3.51
CA PRO A 506 5.52 5.18 2.75
C PRO A 506 6.68 4.71 3.66
N LEU A 507 7.49 3.75 3.18
CA LEU A 507 8.75 3.38 3.83
C LEU A 507 9.60 4.61 4.15
N GLY A 508 10.18 4.65 5.35
CA GLY A 508 11.07 5.73 5.80
C GLY A 508 10.35 6.94 6.42
N GLN A 509 9.02 6.95 6.48
CA GLN A 509 8.23 8.00 7.14
C GLN A 509 7.46 7.52 8.39
N GLU A 510 7.47 6.23 8.70
CA GLU A 510 7.01 5.72 10.00
C GLU A 510 8.15 5.82 11.02
N LEU A 511 8.00 6.72 12.00
CA LEU A 511 8.95 6.86 13.10
C LEU A 511 8.36 6.28 14.38
N GLY A 512 8.95 5.18 14.84
CA GLY A 512 8.89 4.78 16.24
C GLY A 512 9.89 5.62 17.04
N LEU A 513 9.56 5.96 18.28
CA LEU A 513 10.42 6.78 19.15
C LEU A 513 11.83 6.19 19.39
N SER A 514 12.03 4.90 19.14
CA SER A 514 13.29 4.16 19.28
C SER A 514 14.08 3.97 17.98
N SER A 515 13.63 4.51 16.84
CA SER A 515 14.35 4.41 15.55
C SER A 515 14.03 5.61 14.65
N MET A 516 14.92 6.59 14.58
CA MET A 516 14.75 7.79 13.73
C MET A 516 15.77 7.86 12.59
N LEU A 517 15.45 8.70 11.58
CA LEU A 517 16.27 9.30 10.50
C LEU A 517 15.88 8.91 9.04
N SER A 518 15.03 9.71 8.37
CA SER A 518 15.17 10.13 6.95
C SER A 518 14.04 11.07 6.42
N PRO A 519 14.26 11.90 5.35
CA PRO A 519 13.35 13.00 4.95
C PRO A 519 12.48 12.81 3.68
N GLY A 520 11.42 13.62 3.56
CA GLY A 520 10.58 13.85 2.34
C GLY A 520 9.07 13.61 2.59
N SER A 521 8.07 14.15 1.88
CA SER A 521 7.98 15.29 0.91
C SER A 521 6.82 16.26 1.33
N VAL A 522 6.22 17.09 0.46
CA VAL A 522 5.13 18.06 0.81
C VAL A 522 4.06 18.15 -0.29
N THR A 523 2.77 17.90 -0.01
CA THR A 523 1.56 18.30 -0.81
C THR A 523 0.24 17.98 -0.04
N PRO A 524 -1.02 18.22 -0.53
CA PRO A 524 -1.90 19.13 0.20
C PRO A 524 -3.16 18.53 0.87
N PHE A 525 -3.84 19.43 1.60
CA PHE A 525 -4.97 19.24 2.52
C PHE A 525 -6.18 18.53 1.90
N ALA A 526 -6.37 17.28 2.32
CA ALA A 526 -7.67 16.70 2.58
C ALA A 526 -7.59 15.98 3.93
N ALA A 527 -8.66 15.98 4.71
CA ALA A 527 -8.69 15.25 5.98
C ALA A 527 -8.33 13.78 5.73
N ARG A 528 -7.32 13.30 6.46
CA ARG A 528 -6.92 11.89 6.43
C ARG A 528 -8.08 11.06 6.98
N GLY A 529 -8.37 9.92 6.34
CA GLY A 529 -9.64 9.20 6.59
C GLY A 529 -9.87 8.76 8.05
N TRP A 530 -8.81 8.79 8.86
CA TRP A 530 -8.72 8.28 10.23
C TRP A 530 -8.25 9.34 11.24
N MET A 531 -8.03 10.58 10.77
CA MET A 531 -7.61 11.71 11.59
C MET A 531 -8.17 13.03 11.06
N ARG A 532 -8.92 13.75 11.90
CA ARG A 532 -9.56 15.03 11.57
C ARG A 532 -8.89 16.17 12.32
N LEU A 533 -8.39 17.17 11.61
CA LEU A 533 -7.99 18.45 12.19
C LEU A 533 -9.16 19.42 12.06
N CYS A 534 -9.64 19.95 13.19
CA CYS A 534 -10.83 20.78 13.23
C CYS A 534 -10.52 22.14 13.89
N PRO A 535 -11.09 23.26 13.36
CA PRO A 535 -10.93 24.59 13.94
C PRO A 535 -11.64 24.76 15.29
#